data_AF-A0A9W6XD70-F1
#
_entry.id   AF-A0A9W6XD70-F1
#
_cell.length_a   1.000
_cell.length_b   1.000
_cell.length_c   1.000
_cell.angle_alpha   90.00
_cell.angle_beta   90.00
_cell.angle_gamma   90.00
#
_symmetry.space_group_name_H-M   'P 1'
#
loop_
_entity.id
_entity.type
_entity.pdbx_description
1 polymer ?
#
loop_
_entity_poly.entity_id
_entity_poly.type
_entity_poly.pdbx_seq_one_letter_code
_entity_poly.pdbx_strand_id
1 'polypeptide(L)'
;MAAGGSSWPARLKALDAYPKTIEEFKVRTLQGGLFSLLAFACMALLLASELRFYVATDTADKMTVDGARHSAVAIHFDVEFPRMACSVVALESADMAGNVQHDIQHNIRKTPLDHLGQPLAEGAHDVMGGALTNHTELHGETDK
;
A
#
# COMPACT_ATOMS: atom_id res chain seq x y z
N MET A 1 -40.22 -33.99 13.71
CA MET A 1 -39.01 -33.75 12.90
C MET A 1 -39.25 -34.30 11.50
N ALA A 2 -39.46 -33.45 10.51
CA ALA A 2 -39.41 -33.83 9.10
C ALA A 2 -39.13 -32.56 8.28
N ALA A 3 -37.88 -32.39 7.85
CA ALA A 3 -37.45 -31.32 6.98
C ALA A 3 -38.00 -31.57 5.58
N GLY A 4 -39.07 -30.86 5.21
CA GLY A 4 -39.59 -30.85 3.85
C GLY A 4 -38.65 -30.06 2.94
N GLY A 5 -37.79 -30.76 2.20
CA GLY A 5 -36.94 -30.17 1.17
C GLY A 5 -37.81 -29.50 0.10
N SER A 6 -37.89 -28.18 0.11
CA SER A 6 -38.54 -27.42 -0.96
C SER A 6 -37.75 -27.65 -2.26
N SER A 7 -38.36 -28.30 -3.24
CA SER A 7 -37.73 -28.54 -4.53
C SER A 7 -37.41 -27.19 -5.20
N TRP A 8 -36.12 -26.95 -5.45
CA TRP A 8 -35.60 -25.78 -6.17
C TRP A 8 -36.40 -25.35 -7.42
N PRO A 9 -36.91 -26.27 -8.28
CA PRO A 9 -37.76 -25.88 -9.42
C PRO A 9 -39.07 -25.19 -9.04
N ALA A 10 -39.67 -25.52 -7.88
CA ALA A 10 -40.89 -24.87 -7.41
C ALA A 10 -40.64 -23.41 -6.99
N ARG A 11 -39.43 -23.11 -6.47
CA ARG A 11 -39.03 -21.74 -6.11
C ARG A 11 -38.75 -20.87 -7.33
N LEU A 12 -38.21 -21.44 -8.40
CA LEU A 12 -38.02 -20.73 -9.67
C LEU A 12 -39.35 -20.37 -10.34
N LYS A 13 -40.38 -21.20 -10.16
CA LYS A 13 -41.72 -20.93 -10.68
C LYS A 13 -42.37 -19.69 -10.05
N ALA A 14 -41.94 -19.31 -8.84
CA ALA A 14 -42.38 -18.09 -8.16
C ALA A 14 -41.64 -16.82 -8.61
N LEU A 15 -40.52 -16.96 -9.34
CA LEU A 15 -39.74 -15.84 -9.89
C LEU A 15 -40.12 -15.50 -11.35
N ASP A 16 -41.03 -16.26 -11.96
CA ASP A 16 -41.51 -16.02 -13.32
C ASP A 16 -42.67 -15.01 -13.27
N ALA A 17 -42.39 -13.76 -13.63
CA ALA A 17 -43.38 -12.67 -13.58
C ALA A 17 -44.42 -12.71 -14.72
N TYR A 18 -44.23 -13.56 -15.74
CA TYR A 18 -45.06 -13.59 -16.93
C TYR A 18 -46.03 -14.79 -16.96
N PRO A 19 -47.34 -14.57 -17.22
CA PRO A 19 -48.29 -15.66 -17.36
C PRO A 19 -47.93 -16.52 -18.58
N LYS A 20 -47.85 -17.86 -18.40
CA LYS A 20 -47.57 -18.79 -19.51
C LYS A 20 -48.73 -18.80 -20.50
N THR A 21 -48.40 -18.68 -21.78
CA THR A 21 -49.38 -18.82 -22.88
C THR A 21 -49.87 -20.27 -22.99
N ILE A 22 -51.14 -20.44 -23.40
CA ILE A 22 -51.78 -21.74 -23.64
C ILE A 22 -51.02 -22.53 -24.71
N GLU A 23 -50.85 -23.84 -24.48
CA GLU A 23 -49.94 -24.69 -25.26
C GLU A 23 -50.37 -24.86 -26.73
N GLU A 24 -51.65 -24.61 -27.04
CA GLU A 24 -52.24 -24.76 -28.38
C GLU A 24 -51.70 -23.76 -29.42
N PHE A 25 -51.08 -22.66 -28.98
CA PHE A 25 -50.39 -21.70 -29.85
C PHE A 25 -48.86 -21.80 -29.80
N LYS A 26 -48.30 -22.81 -29.11
CA LYS A 26 -46.86 -22.95 -28.89
C LYS A 26 -46.24 -23.97 -29.85
N VAL A 27 -45.66 -23.49 -30.94
CA VAL A 27 -44.87 -24.34 -31.85
C VAL A 27 -43.48 -24.56 -31.23
N ARG A 28 -43.22 -25.78 -30.73
CA ARG A 28 -41.91 -26.15 -30.18
C ARG A 28 -41.00 -26.63 -31.31
N THR A 29 -40.01 -25.82 -31.66
CA THR A 29 -38.98 -26.22 -32.65
C THR A 29 -37.73 -26.72 -31.92
N LEU A 30 -37.30 -27.95 -32.21
CA LEU A 30 -36.06 -28.52 -31.64
C LEU A 30 -34.84 -27.70 -32.07
N GLN A 31 -34.84 -27.20 -33.30
CA GLN A 31 -33.79 -26.34 -33.84
C GLN A 31 -33.70 -25.00 -33.08
N GLY A 32 -34.83 -24.37 -32.76
CA GLY A 32 -34.88 -23.12 -31.98
C GLY A 32 -34.32 -23.30 -30.56
N GLY A 33 -34.57 -24.45 -29.93
CA GLY A 33 -33.96 -24.83 -28.66
C GLY A 33 -32.44 -24.97 -28.75
N LEU A 34 -31.94 -25.61 -29.81
CA LEU A 34 -30.50 -25.75 -30.03
C LEU A 34 -29.81 -24.39 -30.25
N PHE A 35 -30.40 -23.52 -31.07
CA PHE A 35 -29.87 -22.16 -31.28
C PHE A 35 -29.92 -21.32 -30.00
N SER A 36 -30.97 -21.46 -29.18
CA SER A 36 -31.07 -20.77 -27.89
C SER A 36 -29.97 -21.22 -26.92
N LEU A 37 -29.70 -22.54 -26.88
CA LEU A 37 -28.62 -23.09 -26.05
C LEU A 37 -27.25 -22.60 -26.52
N LEU A 38 -27.01 -22.59 -27.83
CA LEU A 38 -25.77 -22.09 -28.41
C LEU A 38 -25.57 -20.60 -28.13
N ALA A 39 -26.62 -19.79 -28.31
CA ALA A 39 -26.59 -18.36 -28.02
C ALA A 39 -26.30 -18.09 -26.54
N PHE A 40 -26.97 -18.82 -25.64
CA PHE A 40 -26.70 -18.72 -24.21
C PHE A 40 -25.26 -19.09 -23.85
N ALA A 41 -24.72 -20.16 -24.46
CA ALA A 41 -23.33 -20.56 -24.27
C ALA A 41 -22.35 -19.48 -24.75
N CYS A 42 -22.58 -18.89 -25.93
CA CYS A 42 -21.77 -17.77 -26.43
C CYS A 42 -21.84 -16.56 -25.49
N MET A 43 -23.04 -16.16 -25.03
CA MET A 43 -23.20 -15.06 -24.09
C MET A 43 -22.46 -15.32 -22.77
N ALA A 44 -22.55 -16.53 -22.22
CA ALA A 44 -21.87 -16.91 -20.98
C ALA A 44 -20.33 -16.89 -21.14
N LEU A 45 -19.81 -17.36 -22.28
CA LEU A 45 -18.38 -17.32 -22.58
C LEU A 45 -17.86 -15.88 -22.68
N LEU A 46 -18.58 -15.01 -23.40
CA LEU A 46 -18.23 -13.59 -23.52
C LEU A 46 -18.27 -12.88 -22.16
N LEU A 47 -19.29 -13.16 -21.35
CA LEU A 47 -19.39 -12.60 -20.00
C LEU A 47 -18.21 -13.05 -19.12
N ALA A 48 -17.84 -14.34 -19.19
CA ALA A 48 -16.72 -14.87 -18.43
C ALA A 48 -15.38 -14.29 -18.90
N SER A 49 -15.18 -14.07 -20.20
CA SER A 49 -13.95 -13.45 -20.71
C SER A 49 -13.85 -11.99 -20.28
N GLU A 50 -14.94 -11.22 -20.39
CA GLU A 50 -14.95 -9.81 -20.00
C GLU A 50 -14.77 -9.66 -18.50
N LEU A 51 -15.42 -10.51 -17.69
CA LEU A 51 -15.24 -10.50 -16.25
C LEU A 51 -13.80 -10.81 -15.85
N ARG A 52 -13.13 -11.75 -16.53
CA ARG A 52 -11.71 -12.02 -16.31
C ARG A 52 -10.84 -10.83 -16.69
N PHE A 53 -11.10 -10.19 -17.83
CA PHE A 53 -10.36 -9.02 -18.26
C PHE A 53 -10.56 -7.84 -17.31
N TYR A 54 -11.77 -7.65 -16.80
CA TYR A 54 -12.10 -6.60 -15.83
C TYR A 54 -11.43 -6.82 -14.47
N VAL A 55 -11.34 -8.07 -14.00
CA VAL A 55 -10.67 -8.41 -12.75
C VAL A 55 -9.14 -8.42 -12.91
N ALA A 56 -8.64 -8.62 -14.13
CA ALA A 56 -7.21 -8.50 -14.41
C ALA A 56 -6.80 -7.02 -14.28
N THR A 57 -5.98 -6.73 -13.27
CA THR A 57 -5.46 -5.39 -13.03
C THR A 57 -4.42 -5.06 -14.10
N ASP A 58 -4.77 -4.18 -15.03
CA ASP A 58 -3.80 -3.61 -15.96
C ASP A 58 -3.22 -2.32 -15.36
N THR A 59 -1.92 -2.31 -15.08
CA THR A 59 -1.22 -1.15 -14.52
C THR A 59 -0.80 -0.22 -15.65
N ALA A 60 -1.64 0.78 -15.94
CA ALA A 60 -1.31 1.82 -16.92
C ALA A 60 -0.52 2.95 -16.24
N ASP A 61 0.79 2.99 -16.47
CA ASP A 61 1.65 4.08 -16.01
C ASP A 61 1.27 5.39 -16.71
N LYS A 62 0.79 6.36 -15.94
CA LYS A 62 0.50 7.71 -16.44
C LYS A 62 1.57 8.67 -15.93
N MET A 63 2.35 9.21 -16.85
CA MET A 63 3.30 10.27 -16.56
C MET A 63 2.56 11.61 -16.50
N THR A 64 2.38 12.12 -15.29
CA THR A 64 1.83 13.46 -15.05
C THR A 64 2.97 14.42 -14.73
N VAL A 65 2.82 15.69 -15.12
CA VAL A 65 3.80 16.72 -14.76
C VAL A 65 3.56 17.10 -13.31
N ASP A 66 4.51 16.80 -12.44
CA ASP A 66 4.48 17.28 -11.06
C ASP A 66 4.56 18.82 -11.06
N GLY A 67 3.43 19.46 -10.76
CA GLY A 67 3.34 20.91 -10.57
C GLY A 67 3.92 21.38 -9.22
N ALA A 68 4.25 20.43 -8.32
CA ALA A 68 4.89 20.70 -7.05
C ALA A 68 6.38 20.98 -7.27
N ARG A 69 6.69 22.25 -7.58
CA ARG A 69 8.08 22.72 -7.67
C ARG A 69 8.64 22.97 -6.27
N HIS A 70 9.81 22.41 -5.97
CA HIS A 70 10.63 22.71 -4.78
C HIS A 70 10.05 22.31 -3.41
N SER A 71 9.33 21.20 -3.29
CA SER A 71 9.01 20.65 -1.97
C SER A 71 10.25 20.00 -1.36
N ALA A 72 10.64 20.42 -0.15
CA ALA A 72 11.65 19.71 0.64
C ALA A 72 11.12 18.31 0.97
N VAL A 73 11.90 17.28 0.60
CA VAL A 73 11.58 15.89 0.93
C VAL A 73 12.17 15.56 2.29
N ALA A 74 11.34 15.09 3.22
CA ALA A 74 11.82 14.59 4.50
C ALA A 74 12.51 13.24 4.31
N ILE A 75 13.82 13.19 4.61
CA ILE A 75 14.62 11.97 4.53
C ILE A 75 14.81 11.45 5.95
N HIS A 76 14.29 10.25 6.22
CA HIS A 76 14.52 9.52 7.46
C HIS A 76 15.48 8.37 7.17
N PHE A 77 16.60 8.32 7.90
CA PHE A 77 17.58 7.26 7.77
C PHE A 77 18.10 6.85 9.14
N ASP A 78 18.49 5.59 9.26
CA ASP A 78 19.18 5.01 10.41
C ASP A 78 20.32 4.16 9.87
N VAL A 79 21.56 4.52 10.21
CA VAL A 79 22.77 3.92 9.64
C VAL A 79 23.77 3.70 10.77
N GLU A 80 24.30 2.49 10.83
CA GLU A 80 25.30 2.06 11.81
C GLU A 80 26.69 1.92 11.18
N PHE A 81 27.71 2.43 11.88
CA PHE A 81 29.12 2.32 11.47
C PHE A 81 29.93 1.53 12.51
N PRO A 82 30.08 0.20 12.36
CA PRO A 82 30.64 -0.67 13.42
C PRO A 82 32.14 -0.49 13.70
N ARG A 83 32.87 0.26 12.85
CA ARG A 83 34.31 0.51 13.00
C ARG A 83 34.71 1.98 12.87
N MET A 84 33.76 2.91 13.05
CA MET A 84 34.04 4.35 13.03
C MET A 84 33.54 5.01 14.30
N ALA A 85 34.34 5.93 14.86
CA ALA A 85 33.92 6.71 16.01
C ALA A 85 32.89 7.77 15.59
N CYS A 86 31.87 8.03 16.42
CA CYS A 86 30.85 9.04 16.09
C CYS A 86 31.41 10.46 15.88
N SER A 87 32.55 10.79 16.49
CA SER A 87 33.20 12.10 16.37
C SER A 87 33.78 12.40 14.98
N VAL A 88 34.05 11.36 14.17
CA VAL A 88 34.61 11.53 12.82
C VAL A 88 33.55 11.44 11.72
N VAL A 89 32.30 11.12 12.08
CA VAL A 89 31.19 10.99 11.13
C VAL A 89 30.55 12.36 10.92
N ALA A 90 30.54 12.83 9.67
CA ALA A 90 29.83 14.02 9.23
C ALA A 90 28.81 13.64 8.13
N LEU A 91 27.68 14.35 8.08
CA LEU A 91 26.69 14.16 7.02
C LEU A 91 26.75 15.34 6.05
N GLU A 92 26.79 15.03 4.76
CA GLU A 92 26.71 16.00 3.68
C GLU A 92 25.53 15.66 2.77
N SER A 93 24.76 16.67 2.35
CA SER A 93 23.72 16.51 1.34
C SER A 93 24.10 17.30 0.09
N ALA A 94 24.06 16.65 -1.07
CA ALA A 94 24.24 17.29 -2.37
C ALA A 94 23.00 17.11 -3.25
N ASP A 95 22.49 18.21 -3.79
CA ASP A 95 21.37 18.22 -4.75
C ASP A 95 21.91 18.32 -6.20
N MET A 96 21.14 17.83 -7.18
CA MET A 96 21.39 18.00 -8.62
C MET A 96 21.49 19.47 -9.03
N ALA A 97 20.88 20.39 -8.26
CA ALA A 97 21.03 21.83 -8.43
C ALA A 97 22.42 22.37 -8.03
N GLY A 98 23.32 21.54 -7.50
CA GLY A 98 24.66 21.92 -7.06
C GLY A 98 24.71 22.55 -5.66
N ASN A 99 23.60 22.53 -4.93
CA ASN A 99 23.57 22.94 -3.53
C ASN A 99 24.15 21.83 -2.67
N VAL A 100 25.23 22.13 -1.95
CA VAL A 100 25.84 21.21 -0.99
C VAL A 100 25.72 21.82 0.40
N GLN A 101 25.10 21.07 1.32
CA GLN A 101 25.14 21.38 2.75
C GLN A 101 26.12 20.41 3.41
N HIS A 102 27.19 20.96 3.96
CA HIS A 102 28.21 20.22 4.68
C HIS A 102 27.88 20.20 6.18
N ASP A 103 28.21 19.08 6.83
CA ASP A 103 28.03 18.86 8.26
C ASP A 103 26.64 19.29 8.77
N ILE A 104 25.61 18.65 8.22
CA ILE A 104 24.25 18.82 8.70
C ILE A 104 24.20 18.29 10.14
N GLN A 105 24.00 19.18 11.10
CA GLN A 105 23.88 18.82 12.52
C GLN A 105 22.45 18.93 13.06
N HIS A 106 21.55 19.60 12.33
CA HIS A 106 20.18 19.79 12.76
C HIS A 106 19.37 18.50 12.59
N ASN A 107 18.62 18.11 13.64
CA ASN A 107 17.73 16.95 13.63
C ASN A 107 18.41 15.59 13.36
N ILE A 108 19.71 15.47 13.68
CA ILE A 108 20.47 14.23 13.58
C ILE A 108 21.02 13.88 14.96
N ARG A 109 20.81 12.63 15.38
CA ARG A 109 21.27 12.13 16.68
C ARG A 109 22.40 11.12 16.47
N LYS A 110 23.61 11.44 16.96
CA LYS A 110 24.77 10.54 16.87
C LYS A 110 24.88 9.77 18.18
N THR A 111 24.72 8.46 18.14
CA THR A 111 24.78 7.60 19.33
C THR A 111 26.00 6.69 19.23
N PRO A 112 26.94 6.71 20.19
CA PRO A 112 28.06 5.77 20.19
C PRO A 112 27.55 4.35 20.42
N LEU A 113 28.05 3.40 19.63
CA LEU A 113 27.67 2.00 19.68
C LEU A 113 28.86 1.14 20.11
N ASP A 114 28.57 0.08 20.88
CA ASP A 114 29.51 -0.98 21.23
C ASP A 114 29.77 -1.90 20.02
N HIS A 115 30.78 -2.75 20.10
CA HIS A 115 31.08 -3.80 19.11
C HIS A 115 29.92 -4.79 18.88
N LEU A 116 28.93 -4.82 19.79
CA LEU A 116 27.71 -5.61 19.70
C LEU A 116 26.50 -4.80 19.19
N GLY A 117 26.71 -3.57 18.70
CA GLY A 117 25.66 -2.70 18.18
C GLY A 117 24.72 -2.15 19.26
N GLN A 118 25.19 -2.10 20.52
CA GLN A 118 24.42 -1.58 21.65
C GLN A 118 24.80 -0.12 21.94
N PRO A 119 23.86 0.78 22.27
CA PRO A 119 24.18 2.16 22.58
C PRO A 119 24.99 2.29 23.87
N LEU A 120 26.16 2.92 23.79
CA LEU A 120 27.10 3.07 24.91
C LEU A 120 26.74 4.24 25.83
N ALA A 121 26.01 5.24 25.33
CA ALA A 121 25.56 6.43 26.05
C ALA A 121 24.32 7.05 25.38
N GLU A 122 23.60 7.92 26.10
CA GLU A 122 22.54 8.76 25.54
C GLU A 122 23.14 9.60 24.38
N GLY A 123 22.56 9.51 23.18
CA GLY A 123 23.16 10.07 21.96
C GLY A 123 23.44 11.57 22.08
N ALA A 124 24.63 12.00 21.65
CA ALA A 124 24.98 13.40 21.65
C ALA A 124 24.12 14.16 20.63
N HIS A 125 23.47 15.24 21.08
CA HIS A 125 22.74 16.17 20.24
C HIS A 125 23.54 17.46 20.16
N ASP A 126 23.95 17.86 18.95
CA ASP A 126 24.65 19.12 18.75
C ASP A 126 23.60 20.24 18.62
N VAL A 127 23.66 21.22 19.53
CA VAL A 127 22.75 22.36 19.55
C VAL A 127 23.54 23.58 19.07
N MET A 128 22.97 24.35 18.13
CA MET A 128 23.59 25.58 17.62
C MET A 128 24.06 26.48 18.77
N GLY A 129 25.38 26.54 18.99
CA GLY A 129 25.98 27.18 20.17
C GLY A 129 27.22 26.48 20.72
N GLY A 130 27.62 25.31 20.20
CA GLY A 130 28.89 24.65 20.55
C GLY A 130 28.94 24.08 21.98
N ALA A 131 27.80 23.99 22.65
CA ALA A 131 27.70 23.34 23.95
C ALA A 131 27.14 21.93 23.77
N LEU A 132 27.99 20.92 23.99
CA LEU A 132 27.58 19.52 24.12
C LEU A 132 26.80 19.39 25.44
N THR A 133 25.46 19.50 25.40
CA THR A 133 24.65 19.33 26.62
C THR A 133 24.50 17.85 26.93
N ASN A 134 25.40 17.31 27.75
CA ASN A 134 25.18 16.01 28.37
C ASN A 134 24.07 16.18 29.44
N HIS A 135 22.88 15.62 29.18
CA HIS A 135 21.73 15.77 30.07
C HIS A 135 21.92 15.12 31.45
N THR A 136 23.01 14.39 31.68
CA THR A 136 23.28 13.71 32.96
C THR A 136 23.95 14.61 34.02
N GLU A 137 24.48 15.78 33.65
CA GLU A 137 25.16 16.68 34.60
C GLU A 137 24.27 17.81 35.17
N LEU A 138 23.05 18.00 34.67
CA LEU A 138 22.15 19.08 35.10
C LEU A 138 21.35 18.81 36.40
N HIS A 139 21.57 17.68 37.07
CA HIS A 139 20.90 17.35 38.34
C HIS A 139 21.81 17.42 39.59
N GLY A 140 23.05 17.90 39.46
CA GLY A 140 24.05 17.82 40.54
C GLY A 140 24.35 19.10 41.32
N GLU A 141 23.82 20.28 40.95
CA GLU A 141 24.17 21.55 41.61
C GLU A 141 22.91 22.32 42.02
N THR A 142 22.22 21.82 43.05
CA THR A 142 21.26 22.62 43.86
C THR A 142 21.13 22.00 45.24
N ASP A 143 22.23 21.96 45.99
CA ASP A 143 22.19 21.99 47.45
C ASP A 143 23.48 22.61 48.01
N LYS A 144 23.42 23.93 48.25
CA LYS A 144 24.25 24.61 49.25
C LYS A 144 23.51 25.84 49.77
#